data_AF-A0A935UT14-F1
#
_entry.id   AF-A0A935UT14-F1
#
_cell.length_a   1.000
_cell.length_b   1.000
_cell.length_c   1.000
_cell.angle_alpha   90.00
_cell.angle_beta   90.00
_cell.angle_gamma   90.00
#
_symmetry.space_group_name_H-M   'P 1'
#
loop_
_entity.id
_entity.type
_entity.pdbx_description
1 polymer ?
#
loop_
_entity_poly.entity_id
_entity_poly.type
_entity_poly.pdbx_seq_one_letter_code
_entity_poly.pdbx_strand_id
1 'polypeptide(L)' 'MSDNHGQSTASWTGTILILVGSLLICLGMVWSMSWMWIAGIVVTVGGIVAWIALEKAGKGAKGFKSASHG' A
#
# COMPACT_ATOMS: atom_id res chain seq x y z
N MET A 1 25.38 -12.78 -3.39
CA MET A 1 24.21 -12.54 -2.52
C MET A 1 23.43 -11.39 -3.15
N SER A 2 22.42 -11.71 -3.96
CA SER A 2 21.58 -10.68 -4.58
C SER A 2 20.57 -10.25 -3.53
N ASP A 3 20.94 -9.18 -2.87
CA ASP A 3 20.19 -8.49 -1.84
C ASP A 3 18.80 -8.10 -2.36
N ASN A 4 17.76 -8.86 -1.99
CA ASN A 4 16.37 -8.56 -2.32
C ASN A 4 15.70 -7.77 -1.17
N HIS A 5 16.45 -6.96 -0.41
CA HIS A 5 16.00 -6.30 0.84
C HIS A 5 15.16 -5.03 0.61
N GLY A 6 14.34 -5.00 -0.43
CA GLY A 6 13.46 -3.85 -0.70
C GLY A 6 12.71 -3.90 -2.03
N GLN A 7 13.00 -4.89 -2.88
CA GLN A 7 12.47 -5.02 -4.24
C GLN A 7 11.22 -5.91 -4.34
N SER A 8 10.56 -6.24 -3.22
CA SER A 8 9.22 -6.82 -3.34
C SER A 8 8.30 -5.71 -3.86
N THR A 9 7.95 -5.76 -5.15
CA THR A 9 7.04 -4.80 -5.79
C THR A 9 5.77 -4.57 -4.95
N ALA A 10 5.34 -5.56 -4.18
CA ALA A 10 4.22 -5.46 -3.26
C ALA A 10 4.40 -4.39 -2.16
N SER A 11 5.59 -4.25 -1.55
CA SER A 11 5.82 -3.27 -0.47
C SER A 11 5.75 -1.84 -0.99
N TRP A 12 6.35 -1.57 -2.15
CA TRP A 12 6.33 -0.22 -2.72
C TRP A 12 4.98 0.14 -3.36
N THR A 13 4.29 -0.83 -3.98
CA THR A 13 2.93 -0.61 -4.51
C THR A 13 1.97 -0.18 -3.41
N GLY A 14 1.99 -0.89 -2.29
CA GLY A 14 1.17 -0.54 -1.15
C GLY A 14 1.47 0.84 -0.57
N THR A 15 2.76 1.17 -0.42
CA THR A 15 3.22 2.46 0.09
C THR A 15 2.79 3.61 -0.82
N ILE A 16 2.93 3.48 -2.14
CA ILE A 16 2.50 4.51 -3.11
C ILE A 16 1.00 4.73 -3.04
N LEU A 17 0.21 3.67 -3.03
CA LEU A 17 -1.25 3.79 -3.06
C LEU A 17 -1.79 4.48 -1.80
N ILE A 18 -1.20 4.18 -0.64
CA ILE A 18 -1.54 4.87 0.62
C ILE A 18 -1.08 6.34 0.61
N LEU A 19 0.12 6.63 0.09
CA LEU A 19 0.63 8.00 -0.01
C LEU A 19 -0.24 8.85 -0.95
N VAL A 20 -0.59 8.33 -2.12
CA VAL A 20 -1.45 9.02 -3.10
C VAL A 20 -2.85 9.21 -2.53
N GLY A 21 -3.44 8.19 -1.91
CA GLY A 21 -4.74 8.29 -1.25
C GLY A 21 -4.76 9.35 -0.14
N SER A 22 -3.73 9.37 0.71
CA SER A 22 -3.57 10.35 1.79
C SER A 22 -3.42 11.77 1.25
N LEU A 23 -2.67 11.96 0.16
CA LEU A 23 -2.50 13.25 -0.49
C LEU A 23 -3.83 13.77 -1.04
N LEU A 24 -4.61 12.93 -1.72
CA LEU A 24 -5.93 13.29 -2.25
C LEU A 24 -6.92 13.68 -1.14
N ILE A 25 -6.89 12.97 0.00
CA ILE A 25 -7.71 13.32 1.17
C ILE A 25 -7.32 14.69 1.72
N CYS A 26 -6.01 14.93 1.96
CA CYS A 26 -5.52 16.22 2.44
C CYS A 26 -5.92 17.37 1.50
N LEU A 27 -5.71 17.20 0.19
CA LEU A 27 -6.08 18.19 -0.81
C LEU A 27 -7.60 18.42 -0.85
N GLY A 28 -8.41 17.36 -0.78
CA GLY A 28 -9.87 17.47 -0.73
C GLY A 28 -10.38 18.24 0.49
N MET A 29 -9.72 18.07 1.64
CA MET A 29 -10.03 18.81 2.87
C MET A 29 -9.66 20.28 2.76
N VAL A 30 -8.48 20.61 2.21
CA VAL A 30 -8.02 22.00 2.02
C VAL A 30 -8.98 22.80 1.14
N TRP A 31 -9.51 22.19 0.08
CA TRP A 31 -10.43 22.85 -0.85
C TRP A 31 -11.92 22.70 -0.49
N SER A 32 -12.26 22.12 0.66
CA SER A 32 -13.64 21.85 1.10
C SER A 32 -14.48 21.14 0.02
N MET A 33 -13.82 20.36 -0.83
CA MET A 33 -14.42 19.74 -2.01
C MET A 33 -14.85 18.33 -1.67
N SER A 34 -16.14 18.16 -1.41
CA SER A 34 -16.66 16.92 -0.85
C SER A 34 -16.36 15.68 -1.71
N TRP A 35 -16.38 15.84 -3.04
CA TRP A 35 -16.07 14.76 -3.97
C TRP A 35 -14.61 14.27 -3.91
N MET A 36 -13.68 15.14 -3.52
CA MET A 36 -12.25 14.89 -3.66
C MET A 36 -11.68 14.11 -2.46
N TRP A 37 -12.19 14.36 -1.25
CA TRP A 37 -11.86 13.53 -0.10
C TRP A 37 -12.50 12.14 -0.21
N ILE A 38 -13.70 12.03 -0.78
CA ILE A 38 -14.34 10.73 -1.10
C ILE A 38 -13.49 9.94 -2.09
N ALA A 39 -13.04 10.58 -3.18
CA ALA A 39 -12.14 9.96 -4.14
C ALA A 39 -10.84 9.48 -3.49
N GLY A 40 -10.26 10.26 -2.59
CA GLY A 40 -9.07 9.88 -1.83
C GLY A 40 -9.29 8.66 -0.92
N ILE A 41 -10.45 8.55 -0.27
CA ILE A 41 -10.84 7.35 0.50
C ILE A 41 -10.94 6.13 -0.42
N VAL A 42 -11.61 6.25 -1.57
CA VAL A 42 -11.76 5.14 -2.53
C VAL A 42 -10.39 4.66 -3.02
N VAL A 43 -9.48 5.59 -3.35
CA VAL A 43 -8.11 5.26 -3.75
C VAL A 43 -7.35 4.55 -2.63
N THR A 44 -7.49 5.02 -1.38
CA THR A 44 -6.84 4.40 -0.21
C THR A 44 -7.34 2.97 0.01
N VAL A 45 -8.66 2.76 -0.02
CA VAL A 45 -9.27 1.44 0.15
C VAL A 45 -8.90 0.51 -1.01
N GLY A 46 -8.93 1.01 -2.25
CA GLY A 46 -8.47 0.27 -3.43
C GLY A 46 -6.98 -0.10 -3.33
N GLY A 47 -6.17 0.77 -2.75
CA GLY A 47 -4.76 0.54 -2.45
C GLY A 47 -4.53 -0.62 -1.49
N ILE A 48 -5.32 -0.68 -0.42
CA ILE A 48 -5.29 -1.77 0.56
C ILE A 48 -5.71 -3.09 -0.10
N VAL A 49 -6.75 -3.08 -0.93
CA VAL A 49 -7.20 -4.27 -1.66
C VAL A 49 -6.12 -4.76 -2.64
N ALA A 50 -5.48 -3.86 -3.38
CA ALA A 50 -4.38 -4.18 -4.28
C ALA A 50 -3.16 -4.74 -3.53
N TRP A 51 -2.83 -4.18 -2.35
CA TRP A 51 -1.80 -4.72 -1.46
C TRP A 51 -2.12 -6.17 -1.09
N ILE A 52 -3.32 -6.43 -0.55
CA ILE A 52 -3.74 -7.76 -0.12
C ILE A 52 -3.73 -8.74 -1.30
N ALA A 53 -4.13 -8.31 -2.50
CA ALA A 53 -4.07 -9.13 -3.70
C ALA A 53 -2.63 -9.51 -4.08
N LEU A 54 -1.67 -8.59 -3.95
CA LEU A 54 -0.25 -8.85 -4.22
C LEU A 54 0.38 -9.75 -3.15
N GLU A 55 -0.05 -9.64 -1.89
CA GLU A 55 0.31 -10.60 -0.84
C GLU A 55 -0.18 -12.01 -1.17
N LYS A 56 -1.45 -12.14 -1.57
CA LYS A 56 -2.04 -13.42 -1.97
C LYS A 56 -1.40 -14.01 -3.24
N ALA A 57 -0.92 -13.16 -4.15
CA ALA A 57 -0.18 -13.58 -5.34
C ALA A 57 1.27 -14.04 -5.05
N GLY A 58 1.67 -14.13 -3.77
CA GLY A 58 3.00 -14.58 -3.37
C GLY A 58 4.11 -13.55 -3.63
N LYS A 59 3.74 -12.32 -4.03
CA LYS A 59 4.67 -11.18 -4.15
C LYS A 59 4.82 -10.45 -2.83
N GLY A 60 3.87 -10.61 -1.89
CA GLY A 60 4.08 -10.20 -0.50
C GLY A 60 5.28 -10.95 0.05
N ALA A 61 6.29 -10.21 0.49
CA ALA A 61 7.37 -10.80 1.24
C ALA A 61 6.74 -11.69 2.33
N LYS A 62 7.19 -12.94 2.44
CA LYS A 62 6.87 -13.81 3.58
C LYS A 62 7.52 -13.19 4.82
N GLY A 63 6.95 -12.08 5.29
CA GLY A 63 7.24 -11.48 6.57
C GLY A 63 6.72 -12.45 7.61
N PHE A 64 7.64 -12.95 8.44
CA PHE A 64 7.36 -13.77 9.62
C PHE A 64 7.12 -15.28 9.39
N LYS A 65 8.12 -15.97 8.83
CA LYS A 65 8.49 -17.31 9.34
C LYS A 65 10.00 -17.53 9.28
N SER A 66 10.71 -16.79 10.12
CA SER A 66 11.94 -17.30 10.75
C SER A 66 11.70 -17.21 12.26
N ALA A 67 10.84 -18.09 12.74
CA ALA A 67 10.79 -18.46 14.14
C ALA A 67 11.50 -19.80 14.25
N SER A 68 12.65 -19.81 14.92
CA SER A 68 13.31 -20.96 15.54
C SER A 68 13.87 -22.05 14.59
N HIS A 69 15.19 -22.25 14.64
CA HIS A 69 15.84 -23.48 15.16
C HIS A 69 17.13 -23.83 14.38
N GLY A 70 18.27 -23.88 15.08
CA GLY A 70 19.51 -24.57 14.65
C GLY A 70 20.72 -23.67 14.57
#